data_AF-A0A3D2FVF6-F1
#
_entry.id   AF-A0A3D2FVF6-F1
#
_cell.length_a   1.000
_cell.length_b   1.000
_cell.length_c   1.000
_cell.angle_alpha   90.00
_cell.angle_beta   90.00
_cell.angle_gamma   90.00
#
_symmetry.space_group_name_H-M   'P 1'
#
loop_
_entity.id
_entity.type
_entity.pdbx_description
1 polymer ?
#
loop_
_entity_poly.entity_id
_entity_poly.type
_entity_poly.pdbx_seq_one_letter_code
_entity_poly.pdbx_strand_id
1 'polypeptide(L)' 'VFMIAWNEFLFAFMFLDDVKLFTLSRGIVSLNSSEVPRQHLMAGAVIATAPVMFIFLWFERFLVSGLTAGSVKG' A
#
# COMPACT_ATOMS: atom_id res chain seq x y z
N VAL A 1 5.46 5.40 9.28
CA VAL A 1 5.52 3.97 9.70
C VAL A 1 4.65 3.09 8.79
N PHE A 2 3.34 3.34 8.65
CA PHE A 2 2.47 2.54 7.77
C PHE A 2 3.01 2.36 6.34
N MET A 3 3.32 3.46 5.65
CA MET A 3 3.84 3.42 4.27
C MET A 3 5.15 2.60 4.16
N ILE A 4 6.00 2.66 5.19
CA ILE A 4 7.27 1.92 5.22
C ILE A 4 6.97 0.42 5.30
N ALA A 5 6.15 0.00 6.27
CA ALA A 5 5.77 -1.40 6.42
C ALA A 5 4.95 -1.93 5.22
N TRP A 6 4.12 -1.09 4.61
CA TRP A 6 3.29 -1.44 3.44
C TRP A 6 4.13 -1.64 2.17
N ASN A 7 5.18 -0.84 1.98
CA ASN A 7 6.10 -0.96 0.85
C ASN A 7 7.26 -1.94 1.11
N GLU A 8 7.32 -2.56 2.29
CA GLU A 8 8.44 -3.41 2.65
C GLU A 8 8.41 -4.74 1.87
N PHE A 9 9.22 -4.81 0.83
CA PHE A 9 9.30 -5.95 -0.07
C PHE A 9 10.40 -6.94 0.33
N LEU A 10 11.57 -6.45 0.75
CA LEU A 10 12.76 -7.30 0.89
C LEU A 10 12.59 -8.28 2.06
N PHE A 11 12.08 -7.81 3.20
CA PHE A 11 11.77 -8.70 4.31
C PHE A 11 10.68 -9.71 3.95
N ALA A 12 9.61 -9.29 3.28
CA ALA A 12 8.55 -10.19 2.86
C ALA A 12 9.02 -11.24 1.84
N PHE A 13 9.99 -10.89 0.99
CA PHE A 13 10.60 -11.83 0.05
C PHE A 13 11.54 -12.83 0.73
N MET A 14 12.30 -12.38 1.74
CA MET A 14 13.29 -13.21 2.43
C MET A 14 12.69 -14.18 3.46
N PHE A 15 11.63 -13.78 4.16
CA PHE A 15 11.14 -14.53 5.34
C PHE A 15 9.85 -15.31 5.13
N LEU A 16 9.06 -14.96 4.12
CA LEU A 16 7.79 -15.64 3.87
C LEU A 16 8.02 -16.71 2.80
N ASP A 17 7.64 -17.94 3.05
CA ASP A 17 7.73 -19.03 2.05
C ASP A 17 6.36 -19.65 1.72
N ASP A 18 5.38 -19.52 2.61
CA ASP A 18 3.99 -19.95 2.36
C ASP A 18 3.20 -18.86 1.64
N VAL A 19 2.65 -19.22 0.46
CA VAL A 19 1.80 -18.36 -0.38
C VAL A 19 0.64 -17.73 0.39
N LYS A 20 0.10 -18.42 1.40
CA LYS A 20 -1.01 -17.90 2.23
C LYS A 20 -0.60 -16.72 3.12
N LEU A 21 0.69 -16.56 3.37
CA LEU A 21 1.25 -15.51 4.21
C LEU A 21 1.85 -14.35 3.39
N PHE A 22 1.80 -14.42 2.06
CA PHE A 22 2.43 -13.42 1.21
C PHE A 22 1.80 -12.06 1.43
N THR A 23 2.67 -11.05 1.62
CA THR A 23 2.25 -9.66 1.50
C THR A 23 1.85 -9.37 0.06
N LEU A 24 0.99 -8.36 -0.14
CA LEU A 24 0.50 -8.00 -1.47
C LEU A 24 1.65 -7.75 -2.47
N SER A 25 2.68 -7.01 -2.05
CA SER A 25 3.86 -6.70 -2.87
C SER A 25 4.64 -7.95 -3.28
N ARG A 26 4.85 -8.90 -2.36
CA ARG A 26 5.52 -10.17 -2.68
C ARG A 26 4.63 -11.06 -3.56
N GLY A 27 3.33 -11.10 -3.27
CA GLY A 27 2.34 -11.85 -4.03
C GLY A 27 2.28 -11.42 -5.50
N ILE A 28 2.28 -10.12 -5.78
CA ILE A 28 2.32 -9.59 -7.16
C ILE A 28 3.59 -10.04 -7.90
N VAL A 29 4.74 -10.07 -7.23
CA VAL A 29 5.99 -10.56 -7.85
C VAL A 29 5.94 -12.07 -8.10
N SER A 30 5.29 -12.85 -7.23
CA SER A 30 5.10 -14.29 -7.46
C SER A 30 4.23 -14.58 -8.68
N LEU A 31 3.38 -13.62 -9.08
CA LEU A 31 2.59 -13.67 -10.31
C LEU A 31 3.40 -13.27 -11.55
N ASN A 32 4.66 -12.85 -11.43
CA ASN A 32 5.50 -12.51 -12.57
C ASN A 32 6.12 -13.77 -13.21
N SER A 33 5.29 -14.77 -13.50
CA SER A 33 5.67 -15.93 -14.32
C SER A 33 5.28 -15.69 -15.78
N SER A 34 5.94 -16.37 -16.71
CA SER A 34 5.71 -16.22 -18.15
C SER A 34 4.27 -16.52 -18.59
N GLU A 35 3.47 -17.18 -17.74
CA GLU A 35 2.10 -17.59 -18.02
C GLU A 35 1.05 -16.61 -17.51
N VAL A 36 1.41 -15.64 -16.66
CA VAL A 36 0.42 -14.72 -16.08
C VAL A 36 0.22 -13.52 -17.01
N PRO A 37 -1.03 -13.25 -17.44
CA PRO A 37 -1.34 -12.06 -18.21
C PRO A 37 -0.98 -10.78 -17.46
N ARG A 38 -0.31 -9.84 -18.16
CA ARG A 38 0.13 -8.56 -17.60
C ARG A 38 -1.02 -7.73 -17.01
N GLN A 39 -2.27 -7.97 -17.41
CA GLN A 39 -3.43 -7.31 -16.83
C GLN A 39 -3.60 -7.64 -15.33
N HIS A 40 -3.24 -8.84 -14.88
CA HIS A 40 -3.32 -9.21 -13.46
C HIS A 40 -2.28 -8.48 -12.62
N LEU A 41 -1.09 -8.23 -13.16
CA LEU A 41 -0.08 -7.40 -12.49
C LEU A 41 -0.56 -5.96 -12.31
N MET A 42 -1.20 -5.39 -13.35
CA MET A 42 -1.76 -4.04 -13.30
C MET A 42 -2.94 -3.95 -12.32
N ALA A 43 -3.82 -4.97 -12.29
CA ALA A 43 -4.89 -5.06 -11.31
C ALA A 43 -4.35 -5.14 -9.87
N GLY A 44 -3.31 -5.95 -9.65
CA GLY A 44 -2.60 -6.03 -8.38
C GLY A 44 -2.03 -4.67 -7.94
N ALA A 45 -1.43 -3.91 -8.87
CA ALA A 45 -0.93 -2.57 -8.59
C ALA A 45 -2.03 -1.59 -8.15
N VAL A 46 -3.19 -1.60 -8.82
CA VAL A 46 -4.34 -0.77 -8.42
C VAL A 46 -4.83 -1.12 -7.02
N ILE A 47 -4.95 -2.42 -6.71
CA ILE A 47 -5.33 -2.90 -5.38
C ILE A 47 -4.29 -2.48 -4.34
N ALA A 48 -3.00 -2.49 -4.67
CA ALA A 48 -1.93 -2.06 -3.77
C ALA A 48 -1.97 -0.57 -3.42
N THR A 49 -2.45 0.27 -4.34
CA THR A 49 -2.60 1.71 -4.12
C THR A 49 -3.86 2.06 -3.31
N ALA A 50 -4.92 1.26 -3.41
CA ALA A 50 -6.21 1.54 -2.76
C ALA A 50 -6.15 1.80 -1.24
N PRO A 51 -5.47 0.99 -0.40
CA PRO A 51 -5.42 1.23 1.05
C PRO A 51 -4.60 2.48 1.41
N VAL A 52 -3.58 2.82 0.62
CA VAL A 52 -2.82 4.06 0.81
C VAL A 52 -3.72 5.27 0.55
N MET A 53 -4.47 5.24 -0.55
CA MET A 53 -5.46 6.27 -0.88
C MET A 53 -6.53 6.40 0.21
N PHE A 54 -7.07 5.27 0.67
CA PHE A 54 -8.09 5.27 1.72
C PHE A 54 -7.60 5.92 3.02
N ILE A 55 -6.40 5.53 3.47
CA ILE A 55 -5.79 6.11 4.68
C ILE A 55 -5.52 7.60 4.46
N PHE A 56 -4.97 7.99 3.31
CA PHE A 56 -4.70 9.39 2.99
C PHE A 56 -5.97 10.24 3.07
N LEU A 57 -7.05 9.84 2.38
CA LEU A 57 -8.33 10.56 2.39
C LEU A 57 -8.97 10.58 3.79
N TRP A 58 -8.83 9.51 4.57
CA TRP A 58 -9.28 9.50 5.96
C TRP A 58 -8.55 10.58 6.77
N PHE A 59 -7.22 10.64 6.66
CA PHE A 59 -6.39 11.56 7.43
C PHE A 59 -6.50 13.02 6.95
N GLU A 60 -6.84 13.23 5.68
CA GLU A 60 -7.06 14.56 5.10
C GLU A 60 -8.00 15.42 5.95
N ARG A 61 -9.11 14.86 6.47
CA ARG A 61 -10.03 15.61 7.34
C ARG A 61 -9.38 16.14 8.61
N PHE A 62 -8.46 15.38 9.20
CA PHE A 62 -7.78 15.77 10.43
C PHE A 62 -6.74 16.84 10.15
N LEU A 63 -6.01 16.72 9.04
CA LEU A 63 -5.05 17.73 8.60
C LEU A 63 -5.74 19.05 8.27
N VAL A 64 -6.86 19.03 7.53
CA VAL A 64 -7.64 20.24 7.21
C VAL A 64 -8.19 20.89 8.48
N SER A 65 -8.76 20.11 9.41
CA SER A 65 -9.25 20.65 10.69
C SER A 65 -8.14 21.28 11.54
N GLY A 66 -6.95 20.66 11.60
CA GLY A 66 -5.81 21.18 12.35
C GLY A 66 -5.22 22.47 11.75
N LEU A 67 -5.19 22.59 10.42
CA LEU A 67 -4.75 23.81 9.73
C LEU A 67 -5.70 24.98 9.97
N THR A 68 -7.02 24.74 9.96
CA THR A 68 -8.02 25.79 10.25
C THR A 68 -8.07 26.20 11.72
N ALA A 69 -7.81 25.27 12.65
CA ALA A 69 -7.78 25.54 14.09
C ALA A 69 -6.59 26.43 14.52
N GLY A 70 -5.46 26.34 13.82
CA GLY A 70 -4.27 27.17 14.08
C GLY A 70 -4.29 28.55 13.42
N SER A 71 -5.17 28.80 12.45
CA SER A 71 -5.20 30.04 11.67
C SER A 71 -6.06 31.17 12.29
N VAL A 72 -6.79 30.91 13.38
CA VAL A 72 -7.65 31.90 14.05
C VAL A 72 -7.31 32.02 15.54
N LYS A 73 -6.13 32.57 15.82
CA LYS A 73 -5.84 33.54 16.91
C LYS A 73 -4.35 33.90 16.85
N GLY A 74 -4.05 34.73 15.87
CA GLY A 74 -2.90 35.63 15.77
C GLY A 74 -3.42 36.87 15.08
#